data_AF-A0A1E5UNW5-F1
#
_entry.id   AF-A0A1E5UNW5-F1
#
_cell.length_a   1.000
_cell.length_b   1.000
_cell.length_c   1.000
_cell.angle_alpha   90.00
_cell.angle_beta   90.00
_cell.angle_gamma   90.00
#
_symmetry.space_group_name_H-M   'P 1'
#
loop_
_entity.id
_entity.type
_entity.pdbx_description
1 polymer ?
#
loop_
_entity_poly.entity_id
_entity_poly.type
_entity_poly.pdbx_seq_one_letter_code
_entity_poly.pdbx_strand_id
1 'polypeptide(L)' 'MTSCLRSQVREINLVHYHGGIVQRALAKFLLCNAPVIEKLWCEFAEGPMWTQVQLMPEIKGWLINKSANTHFA' A
#
# COMPACT_ATOMS: atom_id res chain seq x y z
N MET A 1 2.12 -5.41 18.08
CA MET A 1 1.38 -5.26 16.80
C MET A 1 0.00 -5.87 16.97
N THR A 2 -1.05 -5.18 16.54
CA THR A 2 -2.46 -5.52 16.81
C THR A 2 -2.90 -6.75 16.02
N SER A 3 -3.57 -7.71 16.68
CA SER A 3 -4.10 -8.93 16.06
C SER A 3 -5.00 -8.66 14.85
N CYS A 4 -5.77 -7.56 14.87
CA CYS A 4 -6.71 -7.22 13.81
C CYS A 4 -6.05 -7.05 12.43
N LEU A 5 -4.95 -6.30 12.34
CA LEU A 5 -4.24 -6.13 11.05
C LEU A 5 -3.72 -7.46 10.52
N ARG A 6 -3.19 -8.29 11.42
CA ARG A 6 -2.57 -9.56 11.04
C ARG A 6 -3.58 -10.58 10.51
N SER A 7 -4.79 -10.62 11.07
CA SER A 7 -5.75 -11.71 10.83
C SER A 7 -7.06 -11.30 10.17
N GLN A 8 -7.38 -10.01 10.10
CA GLN A 8 -8.70 -9.54 9.65
C GLN A 8 -8.65 -8.63 8.42
N VAL A 9 -7.56 -7.90 8.19
CA VAL A 9 -7.52 -6.89 7.13
C VAL A 9 -7.23 -7.53 5.77
N ARG A 10 -8.29 -7.61 4.95
CA ARG A 10 -8.24 -8.18 3.59
C ARG A 10 -8.07 -7.13 2.50
N GLU A 11 -8.42 -5.88 2.77
CA GLU A 11 -8.33 -4.79 1.79
C GLU A 11 -7.77 -3.51 2.42
N ILE A 12 -6.89 -2.84 1.68
CA ILE A 12 -6.37 -1.51 2.03
C ILE A 12 -6.53 -0.61 0.81
N ASN A 13 -7.05 0.59 1.04
CA ASN A 13 -7.19 1.64 0.03
C ASN A 13 -6.31 2.83 0.42
N LEU A 14 -5.30 3.13 -0.41
CA LEU A 14 -4.50 4.33 -0.33
C LEU A 14 -5.09 5.32 -1.34
N VAL A 15 -5.78 6.35 -0.86
CA VAL A 15 -6.47 7.34 -1.71
C VAL A 15 -5.70 8.65 -1.66
N HIS A 16 -5.53 9.30 -2.82
CA HIS A 16 -4.71 10.50 -2.98
C HIS A 16 -3.30 10.35 -2.37
N TYR A 17 -2.65 9.23 -2.67
CA TYR A 17 -1.33 8.93 -2.12
C TYR A 17 -0.24 9.77 -2.80
N HIS A 18 0.44 10.62 -2.03
CA HIS A 18 1.50 11.51 -2.50
C HIS A 18 2.91 10.93 -2.26
N GLY A 19 3.03 9.91 -1.41
CA GLY A 19 4.33 9.34 -1.05
C GLY A 19 5.20 10.27 -0.20
N GLY A 20 4.61 11.17 0.58
CA GLY A 20 5.32 11.93 1.61
C GLY A 20 5.80 11.05 2.77
N ILE A 21 6.76 11.51 3.56
CA ILE A 21 7.39 10.74 4.66
C ILE A 21 6.35 10.07 5.59
N VAL A 22 5.34 10.82 6.02
CA VAL A 22 4.30 10.31 6.93
C VAL A 22 3.46 9.23 6.26
N GLN A 23 3.07 9.45 5.00
CA GLN A 23 2.28 8.50 4.23
C GLN A 23 3.08 7.21 3.96
N ARG A 24 4.37 7.32 3.63
CA ARG A 24 5.26 6.16 3.45
C ARG A 24 5.39 5.37 4.74
N ALA A 25 5.58 6.04 5.87
CA ALA A 25 5.69 5.38 7.17
C ALA A 25 4.40 4.59 7.50
N LEU A 26 3.24 5.20 7.30
CA LEU A 26 1.95 4.56 7.53
C LEU A 26 1.69 3.40 6.56
N ALA A 27 1.87 3.63 5.25
CA ALA A 27 1.66 2.60 4.23
C ALA A 27 2.57 1.40 4.44
N LYS A 28 3.87 1.64 4.71
CA LYS A 28 4.82 0.57 5.04
C LYS A 28 4.38 -0.19 6.29
N PHE A 29 3.97 0.52 7.35
CA PHE A 29 3.48 -0.14 8.57
C PHE A 29 2.29 -1.04 8.26
N LEU A 30 1.27 -0.55 7.55
CA LEU A 30 0.08 -1.32 7.25
C LEU A 30 0.38 -2.55 6.36
N LEU A 31 1.09 -2.34 5.25
CA LEU A 31 1.36 -3.39 4.27
C LEU A 31 2.32 -4.46 4.78
N CYS A 32 3.26 -4.09 5.66
CA CYS A 32 4.12 -5.04 6.36
C CYS A 32 3.43 -5.74 7.54
N ASN A 33 2.16 -5.45 7.85
CA ASN A 33 1.45 -6.05 8.98
C ASN A 33 0.11 -6.70 8.64
N ALA A 34 -0.29 -6.67 7.37
CA ALA A 34 -1.49 -7.32 6.86
C ALA A 34 -1.11 -8.53 5.97
N PRO A 35 -0.63 -9.66 6.53
CA PRO A 35 -0.26 -10.83 5.75
C PRO A 35 -1.47 -11.52 5.09
N VAL A 36 -2.68 -11.29 5.60
CA VAL A 36 -3.94 -11.82 5.01
C VAL A 36 -4.59 -10.86 4.02
N ILE A 37 -3.88 -9.80 3.62
CA ILE A 37 -4.39 -8.87 2.60
C ILE A 37 -4.60 -9.62 1.28
N GLU A 38 -5.77 -9.41 0.69
CA GLU A 38 -6.18 -9.99 -0.59
C GLU A 38 -6.18 -8.93 -1.69
N LYS A 39 -6.43 -7.65 -1.33
CA LYS A 39 -6.52 -6.55 -2.28
C LYS A 39 -5.85 -5.27 -1.76
N LEU A 40 -5.08 -4.62 -2.62
CA LEU A 40 -4.55 -3.28 -2.40
C LEU A 40 -5.03 -2.38 -3.53
N TRP A 41 -5.72 -1.29 -3.19
CA TRP A 41 -5.98 -0.19 -4.12
C TRP A 41 -5.08 0.98 -3.76
N CYS A 42 -4.37 1.53 -4.74
CA CYS A 42 -3.59 2.74 -4.57
C CYS A 42 -3.96 3.72 -5.69
N GLU A 43 -4.63 4.79 -5.32
CA GLU A 43 -4.90 5.95 -6.17
C GLU A 43 -3.89 7.03 -5.82
N PHE A 44 -2.98 7.30 -6.75
CA PHE A 44 -1.99 8.35 -6.57
C PHE A 44 -2.64 9.72 -6.65
N ALA A 45 -2.07 10.68 -5.92
CA ALA A 45 -2.43 12.07 -6.13
C ALA A 45 -2.05 12.50 -7.56
N GLU A 46 -2.81 13.46 -8.11
CA GLU A 46 -2.47 14.07 -9.39
C GLU A 46 -1.04 14.61 -9.36
N GLY A 47 -0.29 14.34 -10.43
CA GLY A 47 1.09 14.75 -10.49
C GLY A 47 1.85 14.11 -11.65
N PRO A 48 3.17 14.33 -11.70
CA PRO A 48 3.99 13.78 -12.76
C PRO A 48 3.98 12.25 -12.76
N MET A 49 3.78 11.65 -13.95
CA MET A 49 3.78 10.19 -14.13
C MET A 49 5.06 9.51 -13.60
N TRP A 50 6.21 10.19 -13.69
CA TRP A 50 7.48 9.65 -13.18
C TRP A 50 7.46 9.41 -11.66
N THR A 51 6.72 10.23 -10.91
CA THR A 51 6.57 10.06 -9.47
C THR A 51 5.78 8.78 -9.17
N GLN A 52 4.69 8.55 -9.91
CA GLN A 52 3.88 7.33 -9.77
C GLN A 52 4.70 6.07 -10.10
N VAL A 53 5.47 6.10 -11.19
CA VAL A 53 6.35 4.99 -11.60
C VAL A 53 7.38 4.64 -10.53
N GLN A 54 7.86 5.61 -9.75
CA GLN A 54 8.78 5.37 -8.63
C GLN A 54 8.09 4.84 -7.37
N LEU A 55 6.86 5.29 -7.09
CA LEU A 55 6.11 4.88 -5.90
C LEU A 55 5.52 3.46 -6.00
N MET A 56 5.09 3.04 -7.18
CA MET A 56 4.53 1.70 -7.42
C MET A 56 5.45 0.55 -6.94
N PRO A 57 6.74 0.46 -7.36
CA PRO A 57 7.62 -0.62 -6.92
C PRO A 57 7.92 -0.56 -5.42
N GLU A 58 7.96 0.63 -4.84
CA GLU A 58 8.15 0.81 -3.39
C GLU A 58 6.98 0.20 -2.60
N ILE A 59 5.74 0.56 -2.96
CA ILE A 59 4.52 0.03 -2.33
C ILE A 59 4.43 -1.49 -2.50
N LYS A 60 4.69 -2.01 -3.71
CA LYS A 60 4.76 -3.46 -3.98
C LYS A 60 5.82 -4.17 -3.13
N GLY A 61 6.93 -3.47 -2.84
CA GLY A 61 7.99 -3.95 -1.98
C GLY A 61 7.49 -4.26 -0.56
N TRP A 62 6.60 -3.42 -0.02
CA TRP A 62 6.11 -3.52 1.36
C TRP A 62 5.02 -4.57 1.59
N LEU A 63 4.26 -4.94 0.56
CA LEU A 63 3.25 -6.00 0.64
C LEU A 63 3.89 -7.33 1.07
N ILE A 64 3.49 -7.88 2.21
CA ILE A 64 3.95 -9.22 2.62
C ILE A 64 3.32 -10.30 1.73
N ASN A 65 2.01 -10.21 1.49
CA ASN A 65 1.35 -11.12 0.57
C ASN A 65 1.61 -10.70 -0.88
N LYS A 66 2.52 -11.40 -1.54
CA LYS A 66 2.88 -11.14 -2.95
C LYS A 66 1.81 -11.60 -3.95
N SER A 67 0.84 -12.40 -3.50
CA SER A 67 -0.29 -12.84 -4.32
C SER A 67 -1.51 -11.93 -4.19
N ALA A 68 -1.47 -10.90 -3.34
CA ALA A 68 -2.55 -9.93 -3.22
C ALA A 68 -2.77 -9.21 -4.56
N ASN A 69 -4.04 -9.01 -4.93
CA ASN A 69 -4.39 -8.26 -6.12
C ASN A 69 -4.09 -6.77 -5.89
N THR A 70 -3.23 -6.19 -6.73
CA THR A 70 -2.83 -4.78 -6.60
C THR A 70 -3.36 -3.95 -7.77
N HIS A 71 -4.10 -2.90 -7.46
CA HIS A 71 -4.54 -1.89 -8.42
C HIS A 71 -3.84 -0.57 -8.15
N PHE A 72 -3.29 0.03 -9.20
CA PHE A 72 -2.62 1.34 -9.16
C PHE A 72 -3.27 2.23 -10.23
N ALA A 73 -3.79 3.38 -9.80
CA ALA A 73 -4.39 4.41 -10.66
C ALA A 73 -3.74 5.77 -10.41
#